data_AF-A0A661ZAN2-F1
#
_entry.id   AF-A0A661ZAN2-F1
#
_cell.length_a   1.000
_cell.length_b   1.000
_cell.length_c   1.000
_cell.angle_alpha   90.00
_cell.angle_beta   90.00
_cell.angle_gamma   90.00
#
_symmetry.space_group_name_H-M   'P 1'
#
loop_
_entity.id
_entity.type
_entity.pdbx_description
1 polymer ?
#
loop_
_entity_poly.entity_id
_entity_poly.type
_entity_poly.pdbx_seq_one_letter_code
_entity_poly.pdbx_strand_id
1 'polypeptide(L)'
;MTPNLAELSVRLRSVNTEITDLNRQVKGLKEDKAEIEKSIFQAFDDLGCGANGIDTDAGHIGIKETIVANVDDWELFYEWLYKTKSGHMLERRVANIAFREMMELGEDVPGLEPFTKKTISLTKGKGG
;
A
#
# COMPACT_ATOMS: atom_id res chain seq x y z
N MET A 1 -37.36 0.05 -7.74
CA MET A 1 -36.97 -0.33 -9.11
C MET A 1 -35.55 -0.90 -9.02
N THR A 2 -35.33 -2.17 -9.37
CA THR A 2 -33.98 -2.76 -9.39
C THR A 2 -33.22 -2.19 -10.59
N PRO A 3 -32.04 -1.58 -10.40
CA PRO A 3 -31.27 -1.03 -11.51
C PRO A 3 -30.86 -2.15 -12.48
N ASN A 4 -30.99 -1.91 -13.77
CA ASN A 4 -30.62 -2.88 -14.81
C ASN A 4 -29.11 -2.84 -15.11
N LEU A 5 -28.61 -3.84 -15.84
CA LEU A 5 -27.18 -3.97 -16.14
C LEU A 5 -26.61 -2.75 -16.90
N ALA A 6 -27.39 -2.14 -17.79
CA ALA A 6 -26.95 -0.97 -18.55
C ALA A 6 -26.73 0.22 -17.62
N GLU A 7 -27.69 0.51 -16.74
CA GLU A 7 -27.58 1.58 -15.73
C GLU A 7 -26.38 1.35 -14.79
N LEU A 8 -26.19 0.10 -14.31
CA LEU A 8 -25.07 -0.25 -13.46
C LEU A 8 -23.72 -0.09 -14.17
N SER A 9 -23.64 -0.42 -15.46
CA SER A 9 -22.40 -0.26 -16.25
C SER A 9 -22.02 1.21 -16.46
N VAL A 10 -22.99 2.09 -16.70
CA VAL A 10 -22.78 3.53 -16.85
C VAL A 10 -22.32 4.12 -15.51
N ARG A 11 -23.00 3.76 -14.41
CA ARG A 11 -22.60 4.19 -13.06
C ARG A 11 -21.20 3.71 -12.70
N LEU A 12 -20.88 2.45 -12.97
CA LEU A 12 -19.54 1.89 -12.72
C LEU A 12 -18.46 2.64 -13.49
N ARG A 13 -18.70 3.00 -14.75
CA ARG A 13 -17.76 3.84 -15.53
C ARG A 13 -17.59 5.21 -14.90
N SER A 14 -18.67 5.88 -14.52
CA SER A 14 -18.63 7.21 -13.88
C SER A 14 -17.78 7.18 -12.61
N VAL A 15 -18.02 6.20 -11.74
CA VAL A 15 -17.27 6.03 -10.49
C VAL A 15 -15.80 5.70 -10.78
N ASN A 16 -15.48 4.87 -11.77
CA ASN A 16 -14.08 4.59 -12.13
C ASN A 16 -13.34 5.84 -12.63
N THR A 17 -14.01 6.70 -13.40
CA THR A 17 -13.43 7.98 -13.84
C THR A 17 -13.17 8.89 -12.64
N GLU A 18 -14.15 9.05 -11.75
CA GLU A 18 -14.01 9.87 -10.55
C GLU A 18 -12.88 9.37 -9.63
N ILE A 19 -12.78 8.05 -9.41
CA ILE A 19 -11.67 7.43 -8.67
C ILE A 19 -10.33 7.78 -9.32
N THR A 20 -10.26 7.75 -10.66
CA THR A 20 -9.02 8.06 -11.39
C THR A 20 -8.61 9.52 -11.22
N ASP A 21 -9.58 10.44 -11.32
CA ASP A 21 -9.33 11.88 -11.16
C ASP A 21 -8.96 12.23 -9.71
N LEU A 22 -9.65 11.66 -8.73
CA LEU A 22 -9.32 11.82 -7.31
C LEU A 22 -7.93 11.25 -7.00
N ASN A 23 -7.57 10.08 -7.55
CA ASN A 23 -6.23 9.53 -7.37
C ASN A 23 -5.14 10.44 -7.94
N ARG A 24 -5.41 11.17 -9.02
CA ARG A 24 -4.49 12.19 -9.55
C ARG A 24 -4.32 13.36 -8.57
N GLN A 25 -5.41 13.86 -8.00
CA GLN A 25 -5.36 14.93 -7.00
C GLN A 25 -4.63 14.48 -5.73
N VAL A 26 -4.93 13.27 -5.24
CA VAL A 26 -4.24 12.66 -4.10
C VAL A 26 -2.75 12.54 -4.35
N LYS A 27 -2.33 12.23 -5.59
CA LYS A 27 -0.91 12.20 -5.95
C LYS A 27 -0.27 13.59 -5.79
N GLY A 28 -0.86 14.64 -6.34
CA GLY A 28 -0.34 16.01 -6.20
C GLY A 28 -0.26 16.44 -4.74
N LEU A 29 -1.32 16.23 -3.96
CA LEU A 29 -1.33 16.55 -2.52
C LEU A 29 -0.28 15.77 -1.72
N LYS A 30 0.07 14.54 -2.13
CA LYS A 30 1.15 13.76 -1.50
C LYS A 30 2.52 14.34 -1.81
N GLU A 31 2.72 14.87 -3.02
CA GLU A 31 3.95 15.56 -3.42
C GLU A 31 4.10 16.87 -2.62
N ASP A 32 3.06 17.72 -2.60
CA ASP A 32 3.04 18.96 -1.82
C ASP A 32 3.28 18.69 -0.33
N LYS A 33 2.63 17.67 0.23
CA LYS A 33 2.82 17.26 1.64
C LYS A 33 4.28 16.89 1.91
N ALA A 34 4.91 16.11 1.02
CA ALA A 34 6.30 15.69 1.20
C ALA A 34 7.27 16.89 1.15
N GLU A 35 7.00 17.86 0.27
CA GLU A 35 7.79 19.10 0.19
C GLU A 35 7.65 19.97 1.45
N ILE A 36 6.43 20.09 1.97
CA ILE A 36 6.15 20.80 3.23
C ILE A 36 6.84 20.09 4.41
N GLU A 37 6.71 18.77 4.52
CA GLU A 37 7.37 17.98 5.58
C GLU A 37 8.89 18.15 5.55
N LYS A 38 9.51 18.11 4.36
CA LYS A 38 10.95 18.38 4.20
C LYS A 38 11.33 19.78 4.68
N SER A 39 10.52 20.79 4.35
CA SER A 39 10.76 22.18 4.75
C SER A 39 10.62 22.36 6.26
N ILE A 40 9.66 21.66 6.87
CA ILE A 40 9.48 21.62 8.31
C ILE A 40 10.70 20.99 8.99
N PHE A 41 11.21 19.86 8.51
CA PHE A 41 12.44 19.26 9.05
C PHE A 41 13.63 20.23 9.02
N GLN A 42 13.85 20.91 7.89
CA GLN A 42 14.91 21.92 7.78
C GLN A 42 14.72 23.06 8.80
N ALA A 43 13.49 23.54 8.97
CA ALA A 43 13.20 24.58 9.95
C ALA A 43 13.44 24.10 11.39
N PHE A 44 13.12 22.84 11.70
CA PHE A 44 13.43 22.24 13.00
C PHE A 44 14.93 22.15 13.27
N ASP A 45 15.72 21.80 12.25
CA ASP A 45 17.19 21.76 12.32
C ASP A 45 17.77 23.16 12.55
N ASP A 46 17.30 24.16 11.79
CA ASP A 46 17.75 25.55 11.90
C ASP A 46 17.41 26.17 13.26
N LEU A 47 16.27 25.80 13.85
CA LEU A 47 15.79 26.28 15.15
C LEU A 47 16.33 25.46 16.35
N GLY A 48 16.93 24.28 16.10
CA GLY A 48 17.46 23.41 17.15
C GLY A 48 16.39 22.82 18.09
N CYS A 49 15.15 22.72 17.66
CA CYS A 49 13.98 22.42 18.50
C CYS A 49 13.37 21.02 18.27
N GLY A 50 14.05 20.16 17.50
CA GLY A 50 13.53 18.87 16.99
C GLY A 50 12.72 18.03 17.98
N ALA A 51 13.31 17.72 19.14
CA ALA A 51 12.73 16.78 20.11
C ALA A 51 11.68 17.39 21.05
N ASN A 52 11.73 18.71 21.30
CA ASN A 52 10.82 19.36 22.24
C ASN A 52 9.56 19.94 21.56
N GLY A 53 9.56 20.01 20.23
CA GLY A 53 8.47 20.61 19.47
C GLY A 53 8.37 22.14 19.64
N ILE A 54 7.50 22.75 18.85
CA ILE A 54 7.17 24.18 18.91
C ILE A 54 5.66 24.35 18.78
N ASP A 55 5.08 25.27 19.57
CA ASP A 55 3.70 25.69 19.42
C ASP A 55 3.55 26.69 18.27
N THR A 56 2.59 26.43 17.40
CA THR A 56 2.24 27.28 16.24
C THR A 56 0.75 27.57 16.23
N ASP A 57 0.29 28.47 15.36
CA ASP A 57 -1.13 28.74 15.15
C ASP A 57 -1.92 27.49 14.68
N ALA A 58 -1.24 26.53 14.06
CA ALA A 58 -1.83 25.25 13.63
C ALA A 58 -1.84 24.18 14.74
N GLY A 59 -1.24 24.47 15.90
CA GLY A 59 -1.08 23.56 17.03
C GLY A 59 0.39 23.27 17.36
N HIS A 60 0.61 22.27 18.21
CA HIS A 60 1.95 21.82 18.59
C HIS A 60 2.53 20.89 17.52
N ILE A 61 3.68 21.23 16.98
CA ILE A 61 4.41 20.40 16.00
C ILE A 61 5.71 19.90 16.61
N GLY A 62 6.06 18.64 16.35
CA GLY A 62 7.30 18.02 16.85
C GLY A 62 7.68 16.79 16.03
N ILE A 63 8.95 16.39 16.11
CA ILE A 63 9.46 15.20 15.41
C ILE A 63 9.21 13.97 16.27
N LYS A 64 8.55 12.95 15.69
CA LYS A 64 8.37 11.65 16.32
C LYS A 64 9.27 10.62 15.65
N GLU A 65 10.20 10.07 16.41
CA GLU A 65 11.03 8.96 15.98
C GLU A 65 10.40 7.62 16.39
N THR A 66 10.52 6.61 15.54
CA THR A 66 10.10 5.24 15.85
C THR A 66 11.11 4.32 15.22
N ILE A 67 11.67 3.43 16.03
CA ILE A 67 12.60 2.40 15.55
C ILE A 67 11.79 1.40 14.74
N VAL A 68 12.16 1.23 13.47
CA VAL A 68 11.57 0.24 12.55
C VAL A 68 12.65 -0.76 12.13
N ALA A 69 12.24 -1.96 11.75
CA ALA A 69 13.17 -2.94 11.22
C ALA A 69 13.67 -2.51 9.84
N ASN A 70 14.98 -2.58 9.64
CA ASN A 70 15.64 -2.51 8.33
C ASN A 70 16.44 -3.81 8.16
N VAL A 71 16.27 -4.49 7.03
CA VAL A 71 16.96 -5.77 6.76
C VAL A 71 18.11 -5.51 5.81
N ASP A 72 19.33 -5.58 6.33
CA ASP A 72 20.55 -5.41 5.52
C ASP A 72 20.96 -6.69 4.79
N ASP A 73 20.71 -7.86 5.40
CA ASP A 73 21.01 -9.18 4.84
C ASP A 73 19.80 -10.11 5.02
N TRP A 74 19.14 -10.42 3.91
CA TRP A 74 17.98 -11.29 3.87
C TRP A 74 18.32 -12.77 4.10
N GLU A 75 19.51 -13.22 3.66
CA GLU A 75 19.92 -14.60 3.80
C GLU A 75 20.13 -14.93 5.28
N LEU A 76 20.89 -14.08 5.98
CA LEU A 76 21.13 -14.23 7.41
C LEU A 76 19.83 -14.13 8.22
N PHE A 77 18.94 -13.18 7.86
CA PHE A 77 17.65 -13.03 8.53
C PHE A 77 16.78 -14.28 8.37
N TYR A 78 16.66 -14.82 7.15
CA TYR A 78 15.87 -16.01 6.90
C TYR A 78 16.45 -17.27 7.56
N GLU A 79 17.77 -17.44 7.56
CA GLU A 79 18.40 -18.55 8.28
C GLU A 79 18.02 -18.52 9.77
N TRP A 80 18.15 -17.36 10.41
CA TRP A 80 17.75 -17.17 11.81
C TRP A 80 16.24 -17.38 12.02
N LEU A 81 15.40 -16.84 11.13
CA LEU A 81 13.95 -16.92 11.21
C LEU A 81 13.46 -18.38 11.19
N TYR A 82 13.97 -19.19 10.26
CA TYR A 82 13.60 -20.59 10.13
C TYR A 82 14.14 -21.43 11.29
N LYS A 83 15.37 -21.16 11.74
CA LYS A 83 15.97 -21.84 12.90
C LYS A 83 15.18 -21.58 14.19
N THR A 84 14.72 -20.36 14.39
CA THR A 84 13.98 -19.95 15.60
C THR A 84 12.47 -20.14 15.49
N LYS A 85 11.96 -20.46 14.30
CA LYS A 85 10.53 -20.54 13.98
C LYS A 85 9.77 -19.23 14.30
N SER A 86 10.43 -18.08 14.14
CA SER A 86 9.92 -16.76 14.51
C SER A 86 8.99 -16.16 13.45
N GLY A 87 8.00 -16.91 12.97
CA GLY A 87 7.12 -16.47 11.88
C GLY A 87 6.28 -15.21 12.16
N HIS A 88 6.18 -14.78 13.43
CA HIS A 88 5.52 -13.54 13.83
C HIS A 88 6.26 -12.27 13.39
N MET A 89 7.53 -12.40 13.00
CA MET A 89 8.33 -11.31 12.41
C MET A 89 7.99 -11.04 10.94
N LEU A 90 7.20 -11.91 10.31
CA LEU A 90 6.75 -11.76 8.93
C LEU A 90 5.25 -11.43 8.88
N GLU A 91 4.87 -10.68 7.85
CA GLU A 91 3.46 -10.48 7.52
C GLU A 91 2.84 -11.78 6.99
N ARG A 92 1.60 -12.05 7.39
CA ARG A 92 0.86 -13.24 6.95
C ARG A 92 0.26 -13.02 5.56
N ARG A 93 1.10 -13.11 4.53
CA ARG A 93 0.67 -13.04 3.13
C ARG A 93 1.40 -14.06 2.27
N VAL A 94 0.63 -14.84 1.52
CA VAL A 94 1.18 -15.72 0.48
C VAL A 94 1.45 -14.92 -0.78
N ALA A 95 2.59 -15.19 -1.41
CA ALA A 95 2.91 -14.66 -2.73
C ALA A 95 2.08 -15.40 -3.79
N ASN A 96 0.96 -14.79 -4.22
CA ASN A 96 0.04 -15.41 -5.19
C ASN A 96 0.69 -15.72 -6.55
N ILE A 97 1.79 -15.06 -6.92
CA ILE A 97 2.55 -15.38 -8.14
C ILE A 97 3.21 -16.74 -7.97
N ALA A 98 4.04 -16.91 -6.94
CA ALA A 98 4.69 -18.19 -6.63
C ALA A 98 3.68 -19.33 -6.44
N PHE A 99 2.54 -19.09 -5.76
CA PHE A 99 1.49 -20.11 -5.64
C PHE A 99 0.95 -20.57 -7.01
N ARG A 100 0.74 -19.65 -7.96
CA ARG A 100 0.30 -20.02 -9.31
C ARG A 100 1.37 -20.80 -10.08
N GLU A 101 2.64 -20.43 -9.93
CA GLU A 101 3.75 -21.17 -10.54
C GLU A 101 3.79 -22.62 -10.03
N MET A 102 3.63 -22.85 -8.72
CA MET A 102 3.54 -24.21 -8.15
C MET A 102 2.36 -25.00 -8.74
N MET A 103 1.19 -24.37 -8.86
CA MET A 103 0.00 -24.98 -9.46
C MET A 103 0.21 -25.33 -10.94
N GLU A 104 0.92 -24.49 -11.70
CA GLU A 104 1.26 -24.73 -13.11
C GLU A 104 2.26 -25.89 -13.27
N LEU A 105 3.13 -26.10 -12.28
CA LEU A 105 4.02 -27.26 -12.18
C LEU A 105 3.29 -28.54 -11.71
N GLY A 106 2.01 -28.44 -11.33
CA GLY A 106 1.22 -29.55 -10.81
C GLY A 106 1.56 -29.93 -9.36
N GLU A 107 2.19 -29.01 -8.61
CA GLU A 107 2.56 -29.21 -7.22
C GLU A 107 1.51 -28.64 -6.26
N ASP A 108 1.04 -29.49 -5.34
CA ASP A 108 0.17 -29.07 -4.25
C ASP A 108 0.99 -28.46 -3.10
N VAL A 109 0.65 -27.23 -2.71
CA VAL A 109 1.29 -26.56 -1.56
C VAL A 109 0.45 -26.81 -0.30
N PRO A 110 0.98 -27.50 0.73
CA PRO A 110 0.22 -27.81 1.94
C PRO A 110 -0.36 -26.56 2.63
N GLY A 111 -1.63 -26.63 3.00
CA GLY A 111 -2.34 -25.55 3.69
C GLY A 111 -2.88 -24.45 2.78
N LEU A 112 -2.73 -24.57 1.46
CA LEU A 112 -3.31 -23.67 0.47
C LEU A 112 -4.31 -24.40 -0.41
N GLU A 113 -5.38 -23.71 -0.78
CA GLU A 113 -6.38 -24.19 -1.75
C GLU A 113 -6.60 -23.11 -2.82
N PRO A 114 -6.78 -23.49 -4.09
CA PRO A 114 -7.10 -22.53 -5.15
C PRO A 114 -8.43 -21.81 -4.88
N PHE A 115 -8.40 -20.48 -4.90
CA PHE A 115 -9.60 -19.66 -4.80
C PHE A 115 -9.77 -18.74 -6.01
N THR A 116 -10.84 -18.96 -6.78
CA THR A 116 -11.18 -18.14 -7.95
C THR A 116 -11.96 -16.89 -7.53
N LYS A 117 -11.24 -15.79 -7.31
CA LYS A 117 -11.85 -14.47 -7.07
C LYS A 117 -12.50 -13.95 -8.36
N LYS A 118 -13.82 -13.79 -8.37
CA LYS A 118 -14.55 -13.11 -9.46
C LYS A 118 -14.47 -11.59 -9.29
N THR A 119 -14.06 -10.88 -10.33
CA THR A 119 -14.02 -9.42 -10.37
C THR A 119 -14.71 -8.91 -11.63
N ILE A 120 -15.42 -7.78 -11.52
CA ILE A 120 -16.00 -7.11 -12.69
C ILE A 120 -14.91 -6.29 -13.36
N SER A 121 -14.73 -6.47 -14.66
CA SER A 121 -13.85 -5.66 -15.50
C SER A 121 -14.68 -4.91 -16.54
N LEU A 122 -14.43 -3.60 -16.69
CA LEU A 122 -15.09 -2.74 -17.66
C LEU A 122 -14.02 -2.01 -18.50
N THR A 123 -13.83 -2.43 -19.74
CA THR A 123 -12.85 -1.86 -20.68
C THR A 123 -13.54 -1.27 -21.91
N LYS A 124 -12.81 -0.52 -22.75
CA LYS A 124 -13.33 -0.10 -24.07
C LYS A 124 -13.56 -1.34 -24.94
N GLY A 125 -14.73 -1.44 -25.59
CA GLY A 125 -14.99 -2.51 -26.55
C GLY A 125 -14.14 -2.35 -27.81
N LYS A 126 -13.87 -3.44 -28.53
CA LYS A 126 -13.05 -3.43 -29.77
C LYS A 126 -13.69 -2.70 -30.98
N GLY A 127 -14.78 -1.95 -30.79
CA GLY A 127 -15.63 -1.43 -31.87
C GLY A 127 -16.11 0.02 -31.73
N GLY A 128 -15.42 0.85 -30.94
CA GLY A 128 -15.70 2.29 -30.83
C GLY A 128 -14.54 3.01 -30.16
#